data_AF-A0AAW1N164-F1
#
_entry.id   AF-A0AAW1N164-F1
#
_cell.length_a   1.000
_cell.length_b   1.000
_cell.length_c   1.000
_cell.angle_alpha   90.00
_cell.angle_beta   90.00
_cell.angle_gamma   90.00
#
_symmetry.space_group_name_H-M   'P 1'
#
loop_
_entity.id
_entity.type
_entity.pdbx_description
1 polymer ?
#
loop_
_entity_poly.entity_id
_entity_poly.type
_entity_poly.pdbx_seq_one_letter_code
_entity_poly.pdbx_strand_id
1 'polypeptide(L)'
;MKNARGILESLKLFNKENKLQQLAVGAAAGATTGYIAFRVGKSVAFLVGGSILLFQVAQNHGLTKMSWGDARDKTKCITQSWKELACCWQQQATAYAKTNCSFGAGFVGGFLIGASMVR
;
A
#
# COMPACT_ATOMS: atom_id res chain seq x y z
N MET A 1 -11.94 21.55 7.95
CA MET A 1 -11.57 20.90 9.23
C MET A 1 -12.75 20.45 10.11
N LYS A 2 -14.03 20.77 9.79
CA LYS A 2 -15.19 20.39 10.61
C LYS A 2 -15.54 18.88 10.56
N ASN A 3 -15.28 18.20 9.44
CA ASN A 3 -15.62 16.77 9.28
C ASN A 3 -14.74 15.84 10.13
N ALA A 4 -13.43 16.11 10.23
CA ALA A 4 -12.51 15.26 11.00
C ALA A 4 -12.87 15.26 12.50
N ARG A 5 -13.36 16.39 13.04
CA ARG A 5 -13.79 16.49 14.44
C ARG A 5 -15.11 15.76 14.70
N GLY A 6 -16.06 15.80 13.75
CA GLY A 6 -17.31 15.04 13.83
C GLY A 6 -17.07 13.53 13.83
N ILE A 7 -16.19 13.05 12.95
CA ILE A 7 -15.76 11.64 12.94
C ILE A 7 -15.01 11.30 14.24
N LEU A 8 -14.18 12.22 14.76
CA LEU A 8 -13.48 12.02 16.04
C LEU A 8 -14.44 11.95 17.25
N GLU A 9 -15.50 12.77 17.26
CA GLU A 9 -16.55 12.78 18.29
C GLU A 9 -17.41 11.51 18.21
N SER A 10 -17.79 11.12 17.01
CA SER A 10 -18.40 9.81 16.70
C SER A 10 -17.45 8.63 16.87
N LEU A 11 -16.19 8.85 17.23
CA LEU A 11 -15.27 7.79 17.65
C LEU A 11 -15.07 7.82 19.16
N LYS A 12 -15.10 9.01 19.78
CA LYS A 12 -15.02 9.20 21.24
C LYS A 12 -16.27 8.71 21.98
N LEU A 13 -17.47 8.84 21.39
CA LEU A 13 -18.71 8.35 21.99
C LEU A 13 -18.78 6.82 22.02
N PHE A 14 -18.21 6.15 21.02
CA PHE A 14 -18.01 4.70 21.03
C PHE A 14 -16.71 4.29 21.73
N ASN A 15 -15.97 5.28 22.26
CA ASN A 15 -14.78 5.11 23.08
C ASN A 15 -15.12 4.97 24.59
N LYS A 16 -16.26 4.35 24.97
CA LYS A 16 -16.40 3.63 26.27
C LYS A 16 -16.51 2.07 26.23
N GLU A 17 -16.70 1.40 25.09
CA GLU A 17 -16.66 -0.08 24.83
C GLU A 17 -15.55 -0.58 23.81
N ASN A 18 -14.29 -0.13 23.90
CA ASN A 18 -13.57 0.53 22.78
C ASN A 18 -12.73 -0.25 21.80
N LYS A 19 -12.22 -1.42 22.20
CA LYS A 19 -11.19 -2.10 21.40
C LYS A 19 -11.77 -2.71 20.13
N LEU A 20 -13.04 -3.12 20.18
CA LEU A 20 -13.72 -3.84 19.10
C LEU A 20 -14.10 -2.93 17.95
N GLN A 21 -14.42 -1.66 18.22
CA GLN A 21 -14.81 -0.72 17.18
C GLN A 21 -13.60 -0.09 16.47
N GLN A 22 -12.48 0.16 17.17
CA GLN A 22 -11.21 0.47 16.50
C GLN A 22 -10.71 -0.68 15.63
N LEU A 23 -10.90 -1.93 16.08
CA LEU A 23 -10.63 -3.13 15.28
C LEU A 23 -11.51 -3.18 14.03
N ALA A 24 -12.81 -2.89 14.15
CA ALA A 24 -13.74 -2.87 13.01
C ALA A 24 -13.41 -1.77 11.99
N VAL A 25 -13.07 -0.56 12.43
CA VAL A 25 -12.63 0.53 11.54
C VAL A 25 -11.30 0.18 10.86
N GLY A 26 -10.37 -0.42 11.61
CA GLY A 26 -9.14 -0.99 11.05
C GLY A 26 -9.45 -2.01 9.97
N ALA A 27 -10.33 -2.97 10.25
CA ALA A 27 -10.71 -4.03 9.31
C ALA A 27 -11.40 -3.51 8.05
N ALA A 28 -12.33 -2.56 8.17
CA ALA A 28 -12.97 -1.95 7.01
C ALA A 28 -11.97 -1.18 6.13
N ALA A 29 -11.07 -0.42 6.75
CA ALA A 29 -10.01 0.31 6.05
C ALA A 29 -9.01 -0.65 5.37
N GLY A 30 -8.63 -1.71 6.07
CA GLY A 30 -7.78 -2.79 5.56
C GLY A 30 -8.42 -3.46 4.35
N ALA A 31 -9.69 -3.89 4.46
CA ALA A 31 -10.39 -4.61 3.40
C ALA A 31 -10.56 -3.77 2.13
N THR A 32 -10.93 -2.51 2.27
CA THR A 32 -11.04 -1.60 1.12
C THR A 32 -9.69 -1.40 0.44
N THR A 33 -8.63 -1.21 1.23
CA THR A 33 -7.25 -1.04 0.74
C THR A 33 -6.74 -2.31 0.06
N GLY A 34 -6.96 -3.48 0.67
CA GLY A 34 -6.55 -4.78 0.13
C GLY A 34 -7.24 -5.11 -1.18
N TYR A 35 -8.54 -4.85 -1.30
CA TYR A 35 -9.29 -5.06 -2.54
C TYR A 35 -8.73 -4.22 -3.70
N ILE A 36 -8.44 -2.93 -3.46
CA ILE A 36 -7.87 -2.05 -4.48
C ILE A 36 -6.43 -2.47 -4.82
N ALA A 37 -5.60 -2.75 -3.81
CA ALA A 37 -4.20 -3.11 -3.99
C ALA A 37 -4.03 -4.38 -4.82
N PHE A 38 -4.82 -5.43 -4.57
CA PHE A 38 -4.73 -6.68 -5.32
C PHE A 38 -5.33 -6.57 -6.73
N ARG A 39 -6.37 -5.75 -6.92
CA ARG A 39 -6.95 -5.50 -8.25
C ARG A 39 -5.96 -4.76 -9.16
N VAL A 40 -5.29 -3.74 -8.62
CA VAL A 40 -4.22 -3.03 -9.33
C VAL A 40 -2.97 -3.90 -9.45
N GLY A 41 -2.68 -4.74 -8.45
CA GLY A 41 -1.54 -5.66 -8.43
C GLY A 41 -1.53 -6.63 -9.61
N LYS A 42 -2.68 -7.24 -9.94
CA LYS A 42 -2.80 -8.08 -11.15
C LYS A 42 -2.47 -7.28 -12.42
N SER A 43 -3.05 -6.10 -12.59
CA SER A 43 -2.81 -5.24 -13.77
C SER A 43 -1.37 -4.77 -13.89
N VAL A 44 -0.76 -4.34 -12.78
CA VAL A 44 0.64 -3.91 -12.73
C VAL A 44 1.57 -5.10 -12.99
N ALA A 45 1.28 -6.28 -12.45
CA ALA A 45 2.07 -7.49 -12.73
C ALA A 45 2.04 -7.87 -14.21
N PHE A 46 0.87 -7.79 -14.88
CA PHE A 46 0.78 -8.02 -16.32
C PHE A 46 1.51 -6.94 -17.13
N LEU A 47 1.44 -5.67 -16.73
CA LEU A 47 2.14 -4.59 -17.41
C LEU A 47 3.67 -4.75 -17.28
N VAL A 48 4.15 -5.03 -16.07
CA VAL A 48 5.57 -5.25 -15.80
C VAL A 48 6.05 -6.51 -16.51
N GLY A 49 5.34 -7.64 -16.38
CA GLY A 49 5.69 -8.89 -17.06
C GLY A 49 5.64 -8.76 -18.58
N GLY A 50 4.61 -8.08 -19.11
CA GLY A 50 4.47 -7.79 -20.54
C GLY A 50 5.61 -6.90 -21.06
N SER A 51 5.98 -5.86 -20.30
CA SER A 51 7.10 -4.97 -20.66
C SER A 51 8.43 -5.72 -20.73
N ILE A 52 8.67 -6.67 -19.80
CA ILE A 52 9.88 -7.51 -19.79
C ILE A 52 9.88 -8.49 -20.96
N LEU A 53 8.73 -9.08 -21.31
CA LEU A 53 8.62 -9.99 -22.45
C LEU A 53 8.88 -9.27 -23.77
N LEU A 54 8.28 -8.09 -23.97
CA LEU A 54 8.55 -7.20 -25.10
C LEU A 54 10.03 -6.81 -25.16
N PHE A 55 10.66 -6.58 -24.00
CA PHE A 55 12.08 -6.26 -23.90
C PHE A 55 12.97 -7.42 -24.39
N GLN A 56 12.65 -8.67 -24.06
CA GLN A 56 13.39 -9.84 -24.54
C GLN A 56 13.26 -10.02 -26.06
N VAL A 57 12.07 -9.84 -26.63
CA VAL A 57 11.84 -9.89 -28.08
C VAL A 57 12.61 -8.78 -28.80
N ALA A 58 12.61 -7.56 -28.25
CA ALA A 58 13.37 -6.43 -28.79
C ALA A 58 14.88 -6.69 -28.82
N GLN A 59 15.43 -7.38 -27.80
CA GLN A 59 16.85 -7.75 -27.78
C GLN A 59 17.18 -8.83 -28.81
N ASN A 60 16.30 -9.80 -29.04
CA ASN A 60 16.52 -10.89 -29.99
C ASN A 60 16.44 -10.44 -31.47
N HIS A 61 15.75 -9.34 -31.76
CA HIS A 61 15.62 -8.76 -33.11
C HIS A 61 16.66 -7.67 -33.44
N GLY A 62 17.70 -7.48 -32.60
CA GLY A 62 18.87 -6.68 -32.97
C GLY A 62 18.69 -5.16 -32.92
N LEU A 63 17.68 -4.63 -32.20
CA LEU A 63 17.54 -3.19 -31.98
C LEU A 63 18.37 -2.74 -30.77
N THR A 64 19.65 -2.48 -31.05
CA THR A 64 20.52 -1.43 -30.45
C THR A 64 20.53 -1.23 -28.93
N LYS A 65 21.74 -1.39 -28.37
CA LYS A 65 22.26 -0.84 -27.09
C LYS A 65 21.37 0.24 -26.45
N MET A 66 20.51 -0.18 -25.53
CA MET A 66 19.82 0.76 -24.63
C MET A 66 20.87 1.37 -23.69
N SER A 67 20.98 2.71 -23.67
CA SER A 67 21.85 3.43 -22.74
C SER A 67 21.37 3.18 -21.30
N TRP A 68 22.08 2.30 -20.58
CA TRP A 68 21.76 1.93 -19.20
C TRP A 68 22.14 3.00 -18.16
N GLY A 69 22.81 4.09 -18.56
CA GLY A 69 23.28 5.14 -17.65
C GLY A 69 22.13 5.97 -17.08
N ASP A 70 21.40 6.67 -17.95
CA ASP A 70 20.32 7.58 -17.54
C ASP A 70 19.13 6.86 -16.91
N ALA A 71 18.85 5.64 -17.35
CA ALA A 71 17.79 4.81 -16.79
C ALA A 71 18.10 4.41 -15.33
N ARG A 72 19.36 4.08 -15.01
CA ARG A 72 19.77 3.73 -13.65
C ARG A 72 19.70 4.93 -12.72
N ASP A 73 20.11 6.11 -13.15
CA ASP A 73 20.11 7.28 -12.27
C ASP A 73 18.69 7.80 -11.98
N LYS A 74 17.79 7.75 -12.97
CA LYS A 74 16.35 8.00 -12.71
C LYS A 74 15.76 6.94 -11.76
N THR A 75 16.13 5.67 -11.92
CA THR A 75 15.66 4.59 -11.04
C THR A 75 16.17 4.77 -9.60
N LYS A 76 17.43 5.17 -9.42
CA LYS A 76 18.01 5.46 -8.09
C LYS A 76 17.30 6.62 -7.40
N CYS A 77 17.06 7.72 -8.11
CA CYS A 77 16.36 8.89 -7.57
C CYS A 77 14.95 8.50 -7.08
N ILE A 78 14.19 7.78 -7.92
CA ILE A 78 12.86 7.29 -7.55
C ILE A 78 12.95 6.36 -6.33
N THR A 79 13.85 5.37 -6.37
CA THR A 79 14.01 4.39 -5.28
C THR A 79 14.39 5.07 -3.96
N GLN A 80 15.25 6.09 -4.02
CA GLN A 80 15.67 6.82 -2.83
C GLN A 80 14.52 7.62 -2.21
N SER A 81 13.73 8.33 -3.02
CA SER A 81 12.54 9.03 -2.53
C SER A 81 11.53 8.07 -1.89
N TRP A 82 11.29 6.90 -2.50
CA TRP A 82 10.45 5.86 -1.91
C TRP A 82 11.01 5.33 -0.60
N LYS A 83 12.32 5.15 -0.50
CA LYS A 83 12.97 4.66 0.73
C LYS A 83 12.86 5.66 1.87
N GLU A 84 13.02 6.96 1.59
CA GLU A 84 12.85 8.03 2.57
C GLU A 84 11.41 8.13 3.06
N LEU A 85 10.45 8.11 2.14
CA LEU A 85 9.02 8.07 2.45
C LEU A 85 8.65 6.83 3.27
N ALA A 86 9.13 5.65 2.87
CA ALA A 86 8.88 4.40 3.57
C ALA A 86 9.46 4.39 4.98
N CYS A 87 10.68 4.89 5.18
CA CYS A 87 11.31 4.97 6.49
C CYS A 87 10.51 5.87 7.44
N CYS A 88 10.05 7.03 6.94
CA CYS A 88 9.24 7.98 7.71
C CYS A 88 7.88 7.39 8.09
N TRP A 89 7.21 6.73 7.13
CA TRP A 89 5.92 6.08 7.34
C TRP A 89 6.04 4.86 8.27
N GLN A 90 7.13 4.11 8.17
CA GLN A 90 7.39 2.94 9.01
C GLN A 90 7.66 3.33 10.46
N GLN A 91 8.41 4.41 10.71
CA GLN A 91 8.59 4.93 12.07
C GLN A 91 7.26 5.40 12.67
N GLN A 92 6.46 6.13 11.89
CA GLN A 92 5.16 6.60 12.33
C GLN A 92 4.20 5.43 12.60
N ALA A 93 4.13 4.46 11.69
CA ALA A 93 3.32 3.25 11.85
C ALA A 93 3.74 2.42 13.08
N THR A 94 5.04 2.31 13.34
CA THR A 94 5.57 1.58 14.52
C THR A 94 5.22 2.30 15.83
N ALA A 95 5.22 3.63 15.84
CA ALA A 95 4.78 4.43 16.99
C ALA A 95 3.25 4.32 17.23
N TYR A 96 2.45 4.31 16.16
CA TYR A 96 1.00 4.11 16.24
C TYR A 96 0.61 2.67 16.63
N ALA A 97 1.36 1.67 16.16
CA ALA A 97 1.11 0.26 16.50
C ALA A 97 1.31 -0.04 17.98
N LYS A 98 2.30 0.62 18.62
CA LYS A 98 2.54 0.49 20.07
C LYS A 98 1.43 1.10 20.93
N THR A 99 0.68 2.07 20.41
CA THR A 99 -0.38 2.76 21.17
C THR A 99 -1.80 2.26 20.86
N ASN A 100 -2.05 1.75 19.64
CA ASN A 100 -3.38 1.31 19.21
C ASN A 100 -3.32 -0.03 18.45
N CYS A 101 -2.82 -1.08 19.13
CA CYS A 101 -2.63 -2.43 18.56
C CYS A 101 -3.93 -3.03 17.98
N SER A 102 -5.10 -2.69 18.54
CA SER A 102 -6.41 -3.14 18.04
C SER A 102 -6.74 -2.63 16.64
N PHE A 103 -6.34 -1.42 16.25
CA PHE A 103 -6.54 -0.93 14.88
C PHE A 103 -5.64 -1.68 13.88
N GLY A 104 -4.37 -1.89 14.23
CA GLY A 104 -3.41 -2.59 13.38
C GLY A 104 -3.81 -4.05 13.12
N ALA A 105 -4.25 -4.76 14.16
CA ALA A 105 -4.78 -6.12 14.03
C ALA A 105 -6.00 -6.18 13.08
N GLY A 106 -6.89 -5.19 13.20
CA GLY A 106 -8.07 -5.06 12.35
C GLY A 106 -7.67 -4.80 10.91
N PHE A 107 -6.77 -3.84 10.69
CA PHE A 107 -6.26 -3.48 9.37
C PHE A 107 -5.61 -4.65 8.66
N VAL A 108 -4.74 -5.41 9.33
CA VAL A 108 -4.11 -6.58 8.72
C VAL A 108 -5.16 -7.65 8.38
N GLY A 109 -6.07 -7.95 9.29
CA GLY A 109 -7.15 -8.92 9.05
C GLY A 109 -8.06 -8.50 7.89
N GLY A 110 -8.48 -7.24 7.89
CA GLY A 110 -9.25 -6.62 6.82
C GLY A 110 -8.52 -6.67 5.49
N PHE A 111 -7.23 -6.29 5.46
CA PHE A 111 -6.42 -6.28 4.26
C PHE A 111 -6.35 -7.66 3.58
N LEU A 112 -6.16 -8.71 4.36
CA LEU A 112 -6.15 -10.09 3.85
C LEU A 112 -7.53 -10.53 3.32
N ILE A 113 -8.62 -10.12 3.97
CA ILE A 113 -9.98 -10.39 3.48
C ILE A 113 -10.26 -9.64 2.17
N GLY A 114 -9.86 -8.36 2.09
CA GLY A 114 -9.97 -7.57 0.86
C GLY A 114 -9.15 -8.16 -0.28
N ALA A 115 -7.95 -8.68 0.04
CA ALA A 115 -7.08 -9.37 -0.89
C ALA A 115 -7.70 -10.67 -1.44
N SER A 116 -8.32 -11.48 -0.57
CA SER A 116 -8.92 -12.75 -0.98
C SER A 116 -10.22 -12.58 -1.79
N MET A 117 -10.91 -11.45 -1.64
CA MET A 117 -12.08 -11.09 -2.45
C MET A 117 -11.72 -10.73 -3.91
N VAL A 118 -10.46 -10.44 -4.22
CA VAL A 118 -9.98 -10.27 -5.61
C VAL A 118 -9.80 -11.65 -6.26
N ARG A 119 -10.91 -12.24 -6.71
CA ARG A 119 -10.88 -13.38 -7.64
C ARG A 119 -10.71 -12.90 -9.08
#